data_AF-A0A7Y8HUV6-F1
#
_entry.id   AF-A0A7Y8HUV6-F1
#
_cell.length_a   1.000
_cell.length_b   1.000
_cell.length_c   1.000
_cell.angle_alpha   90.00
_cell.angle_beta   90.00
_cell.angle_gamma   90.00
#
_symmetry.space_group_name_H-M   'P 1'
#
loop_
_entity.id
_entity.type
_entity.pdbx_description
1 polymer ?
#
loop_
_entity_poly.entity_id
_entity_poly.type
_entity_poly.pdbx_seq_one_letter_code
_entity_poly.pdbx_strand_id
1 'polypeptide(L)'
;MIKETIFKENHVSSLRVLSFIFNALAELKNDPVCKRCSTFAGSIDTAKEFFIDFERSIKRNSDLPGDFRKLLFDIYAILAELNTFGNLVEQKTMGKCQLPDDICFARAILEMYRNCEVGNIHMRKEKGEEVKYEQ
;
A
#
# COMPACT_ATOMS: atom_id res chain seq x y z
N MET A 1 20.80 -18.13 -10.53
CA MET A 1 19.97 -17.59 -11.63
C MET A 1 18.48 -17.58 -11.29
N ILE A 2 17.81 -18.71 -11.04
CA ILE A 2 16.34 -18.75 -10.78
C ILE A 2 15.90 -17.84 -9.61
N LYS A 3 16.65 -17.85 -8.50
CA LYS A 3 16.35 -17.02 -7.32
C LYS A 3 16.35 -15.51 -7.59
N GLU A 4 17.18 -15.05 -8.53
CA GLU A 4 17.31 -13.62 -8.85
C GLU A 4 16.16 -13.15 -9.74
N THR A 5 15.68 -14.00 -10.65
CA THR A 5 14.51 -13.74 -11.49
C THR A 5 13.23 -13.67 -10.64
N ILE A 6 13.02 -14.64 -9.75
CA ILE A 6 11.85 -14.67 -8.84
C ILE A 6 11.86 -13.44 -7.91
N PHE A 7 13.03 -13.05 -7.41
CA PHE A 7 13.17 -11.85 -6.58
C PHE A 7 12.77 -10.57 -7.34
N LYS A 8 13.18 -10.43 -8.61
CA LYS A 8 12.82 -9.28 -9.45
C LYS A 8 11.32 -9.27 -9.79
N GLU A 9 10.71 -10.42 -10.09
CA GLU A 9 9.28 -10.54 -10.39
C GLU A 9 8.39 -10.19 -9.19
N ASN A 10 8.81 -10.57 -7.97
CA ASN A 10 8.09 -10.24 -6.75
C ASN A 10 8.09 -8.72 -6.49
N HIS A 11 9.24 -8.04 -6.65
CA HIS A 11 9.31 -6.59 -6.48
C HIS A 11 8.47 -5.83 -7.51
N VAL A 12 8.47 -6.30 -8.75
CA VAL A 12 7.63 -5.77 -9.82
C VAL A 12 6.14 -5.87 -9.45
N SER A 13 5.73 -7.01 -8.92
CA SER A 13 4.34 -7.25 -8.52
C SER A 13 3.95 -6.37 -7.33
N SER A 14 4.79 -6.31 -6.28
CA SER A 14 4.57 -5.43 -5.12
C SER A 14 4.46 -3.97 -5.53
N LEU A 15 5.33 -3.49 -6.42
CA LEU A 15 5.29 -2.11 -6.91
C LEU A 15 3.99 -1.79 -7.66
N ARG A 16 3.49 -2.73 -8.48
CA ARG A 16 2.20 -2.57 -9.17
C ARG A 16 1.03 -2.49 -8.20
N VAL A 17 1.04 -3.34 -7.17
CA VAL A 17 -0.02 -3.33 -6.13
C VAL A 17 0.04 -2.03 -5.33
N LEU A 18 1.22 -1.57 -4.92
CA LEU A 18 1.40 -0.28 -4.25
C LEU A 18 0.92 0.88 -5.14
N SER A 19 1.27 0.86 -6.42
CA SER A 19 0.79 1.85 -7.39
C SER A 19 -0.73 1.87 -7.46
N PHE A 20 -1.38 0.70 -7.54
CA PHE A 20 -2.84 0.61 -7.52
C PHE A 20 -3.43 1.19 -6.22
N ILE A 21 -2.88 0.84 -5.06
CA ILE A 21 -3.34 1.31 -3.75
C ILE A 21 -3.27 2.83 -3.67
N PHE A 22 -2.13 3.43 -4.02
CA PHE A 22 -1.97 4.88 -3.94
C PHE A 22 -2.89 5.61 -4.91
N ASN A 23 -3.09 5.10 -6.12
CA ASN A 23 -4.09 5.66 -7.05
C ASN A 23 -5.50 5.57 -6.47
N ALA A 24 -5.90 4.42 -5.92
CA ALA A 24 -7.22 4.25 -5.33
C ALA A 24 -7.45 5.16 -4.11
N LEU A 25 -6.42 5.34 -3.26
CA LEU A 25 -6.47 6.28 -2.14
C LEU A 25 -6.50 7.74 -2.61
N ALA A 26 -5.81 8.09 -3.69
CA ALA A 26 -5.85 9.42 -4.30
C ALA A 26 -7.25 9.75 -4.82
N GLU A 27 -7.93 8.79 -5.44
CA GLU A 27 -9.33 8.95 -5.85
C GLU A 27 -10.25 9.12 -4.64
N LEU A 28 -10.11 8.30 -3.59
CA LEU A 28 -10.89 8.43 -2.36
C LEU A 28 -10.67 9.76 -1.62
N LYS A 29 -9.51 10.40 -1.79
CA LYS A 29 -9.25 11.74 -1.23
C LYS A 29 -10.22 12.79 -1.78
N ASN A 30 -10.77 12.59 -2.98
CA ASN A 30 -11.74 13.50 -3.58
C ASN A 30 -13.16 13.30 -3.02
N ASP A 31 -13.43 12.17 -2.37
CA ASP A 31 -14.71 11.92 -1.71
C ASP A 31 -14.89 12.86 -0.49
N PRO A 32 -16.00 13.61 -0.41
CA PRO A 32 -16.20 14.63 0.62
C PRO A 32 -16.32 14.05 2.04
N VAL A 33 -16.71 12.78 2.17
CA VAL A 33 -16.81 12.05 3.44
C VAL A 33 -15.47 11.44 3.78
N CYS A 34 -14.85 10.66 2.89
CA CYS A 34 -13.60 9.95 3.15
C CYS A 34 -12.45 10.90 3.47
N LYS A 35 -12.34 12.06 2.80
CA LYS A 35 -11.24 13.01 3.03
C LYS A 35 -11.18 13.59 4.46
N ARG A 36 -12.27 13.48 5.22
CA ARG A 36 -12.39 13.89 6.64
C ARG A 36 -12.52 12.71 7.59
N CYS A 37 -12.28 11.49 7.10
CA CYS A 37 -12.44 10.27 7.88
C CYS A 37 -11.11 9.86 8.51
N SER A 38 -11.11 9.60 9.82
CA SER A 38 -9.95 9.08 10.54
C SER A 38 -9.48 7.73 10.00
N THR A 39 -10.41 6.83 9.66
CA THR A 39 -10.10 5.51 9.05
C THR A 39 -9.40 5.66 7.71
N PHE A 40 -9.83 6.61 6.87
CA PHE A 40 -9.17 6.88 5.59
C PHE A 40 -7.76 7.43 5.81
N ALA A 41 -7.59 8.39 6.72
CA ALA A 41 -6.28 8.94 7.05
C ALA A 41 -5.31 7.86 7.55
N GLY A 42 -5.74 7.02 8.50
CA GLY A 42 -4.94 5.89 8.97
C GLY A 42 -4.63 4.87 7.87
N SER A 43 -5.52 4.76 6.86
CA SER A 43 -5.26 3.90 5.72
C SER A 43 -4.13 4.44 4.82
N ILE A 44 -4.07 5.76 4.63
CA ILE A 44 -2.96 6.43 3.93
C ILE A 44 -1.65 6.19 4.68
N ASP A 45 -1.64 6.34 6.00
CA ASP A 45 -0.43 6.15 6.81
C ASP A 45 0.08 4.70 6.73
N THR A 46 -0.83 3.72 6.81
CA THR A 46 -0.47 2.29 6.62
C THR A 46 0.10 2.02 5.22
N ALA A 47 -0.51 2.58 4.17
CA ALA A 47 0.00 2.42 2.80
C ALA A 47 1.41 3.04 2.63
N LYS A 48 1.67 4.18 3.28
CA LYS A 48 3.00 4.81 3.31
C LYS A 48 4.02 3.90 3.98
N GLU A 49 3.67 3.24 5.09
CA GLU A 49 4.54 2.26 5.74
C GLU A 49 4.91 1.10 4.81
N PHE A 50 3.92 0.50 4.12
CA PHE A 50 4.18 -0.56 3.13
C PHE A 50 5.13 -0.10 2.02
N PHE A 51 4.97 1.14 1.56
CA PHE A 51 5.84 1.70 0.54
C PHE A 51 7.27 1.94 1.02
N ILE A 52 7.46 2.43 2.25
CA ILE A 52 8.78 2.64 2.85
C ILE A 52 9.51 1.29 3.00
N ASP A 53 8.82 0.24 3.42
CA ASP A 53 9.42 -1.09 3.55
C ASP A 53 9.76 -1.70 2.20
N PHE A 54 8.88 -1.54 1.20
CA PHE A 54 9.18 -1.87 -0.18
C PHE A 54 10.41 -1.11 -0.70
N GLU A 55 10.48 0.20 -0.50
CA GLU A 55 11.58 1.07 -0.93
C GLU A 55 12.93 0.63 -0.32
N ARG A 56 12.93 0.25 0.96
CA ARG A 56 14.12 -0.31 1.64
C ARG A 56 14.55 -1.64 1.01
N SER A 57 13.59 -2.47 0.58
CA SER A 57 13.86 -3.80 0.00
C SER A 57 14.54 -3.74 -1.38
N ILE A 58 14.28 -2.69 -2.16
CA ILE A 58 14.79 -2.53 -3.53
C ILE A 58 16.17 -1.86 -3.64
N LYS A 59 16.92 -1.74 -2.53
CA LYS A 59 18.31 -1.21 -2.42
C LYS A 59 18.67 -0.18 -3.50
N ARG A 60 18.46 1.12 -3.23
CA ARG A 60 18.97 2.26 -4.04
C ARG A 60 18.81 2.08 -5.57
N ASN A 61 17.63 1.71 -6.06
CA ASN A 61 17.17 1.92 -7.46
C ASN A 61 18.03 1.37 -8.63
N SER A 62 19.20 0.79 -8.40
CA SER A 62 20.17 0.52 -9.47
C SER A 62 19.69 -0.55 -10.45
N ASP A 63 18.84 -1.46 -9.98
CA ASP A 63 18.50 -2.69 -10.70
C ASP A 63 17.04 -2.72 -11.19
N LEU A 64 16.25 -1.67 -10.96
CA LEU A 64 14.88 -1.60 -11.48
C LEU A 64 14.86 -1.25 -12.98
N PRO A 65 14.14 -2.03 -13.82
CA PRO A 65 13.93 -1.67 -15.21
C PRO A 65 13.22 -0.31 -15.37
N GLY A 66 13.44 0.37 -16.50
CA GLY A 66 13.00 1.75 -16.73
C GLY A 66 11.50 1.98 -16.47
N ASP A 67 10.64 1.07 -16.94
CA ASP A 67 9.18 1.16 -16.75
C ASP A 67 8.77 1.10 -15.26
N PHE A 68 9.55 0.40 -14.43
CA PHE A 68 9.29 0.32 -12.99
C PHE A 68 9.81 1.54 -12.24
N ARG A 69 10.87 2.18 -12.73
CA ARG A 69 11.27 3.48 -12.19
C ARG A 69 10.17 4.52 -12.40
N LYS A 70 9.50 4.49 -13.56
CA LYS A 70 8.34 5.36 -13.81
C LYS A 70 7.23 5.12 -12.78
N LEU A 71 6.83 3.87 -12.57
CA LEU A 71 5.82 3.53 -11.54
C LEU A 71 6.21 4.01 -10.14
N LEU A 72 7.49 3.88 -9.79
CA LEU A 72 8.01 4.38 -8.52
C LEU A 72 7.91 5.92 -8.42
N PHE A 73 8.27 6.64 -9.48
CA PHE A 73 8.12 8.10 -9.55
C PHE A 73 6.66 8.54 -9.47
N ASP A 74 5.75 7.84 -10.16
CA ASP A 74 4.32 8.13 -10.13
C ASP A 74 3.77 7.97 -8.69
N ILE A 75 4.23 6.96 -7.95
CA ILE A 75 3.87 6.81 -6.53
C ILE A 75 4.36 8.00 -5.69
N TYR A 76 5.61 8.45 -5.85
CA TYR A 76 6.10 9.63 -5.11
C TYR A 76 5.30 10.89 -5.42
N ALA A 77 4.89 11.08 -6.69
CA ALA A 77 4.05 12.20 -7.08
C ALA A 77 2.69 12.15 -6.35
N ILE A 78 2.04 10.99 -6.34
CA ILE A 78 0.78 10.78 -5.61
C ILE A 78 0.96 11.00 -4.10
N LEU A 79 2.06 10.51 -3.52
CA LEU A 79 2.37 10.68 -2.10
C LEU A 79 2.50 12.16 -1.70
N ALA A 80 3.08 13.00 -2.56
CA ALA A 80 3.17 14.44 -2.33
C ALA A 80 1.78 15.11 -2.28
N GLU A 81 0.80 14.54 -2.99
CA GLU A 81 -0.58 15.01 -3.00
C GLU A 81 -1.41 14.43 -1.84
N LEU A 82 -1.11 13.23 -1.34
CA LEU A 82 -1.81 12.54 -0.25
C LEU A 82 -1.48 13.09 1.15
N ASN A 83 -1.63 14.41 1.31
CA ASN A 83 -1.65 15.07 2.61
C ASN A 83 -3.05 14.99 3.22
N THR A 84 -3.14 14.48 4.44
CA THR A 84 -4.35 14.47 5.25
C THR A 84 -4.44 15.79 6.01
N PHE A 85 -5.52 16.54 5.83
CA PHE A 85 -5.71 17.86 6.45
C PHE A 85 -6.85 17.80 7.47
N GLY A 86 -6.53 18.09 8.74
CA GLY A 86 -7.37 18.69 9.79
C GLY A 86 -8.74 18.08 10.15
N ASN A 87 -9.07 18.10 11.45
CA ASN A 87 -10.39 17.72 12.01
C ASN A 87 -10.96 16.40 11.48
N LEU A 88 -10.13 15.35 11.53
CA LEU A 88 -10.54 14.00 11.20
C LEU A 88 -11.56 13.49 12.24
N VAL A 89 -12.60 12.81 11.75
CA VAL A 89 -13.63 12.21 12.60
C VAL A 89 -13.98 10.81 12.09
N GLU A 90 -14.54 9.98 12.96
CA GLU A 90 -15.07 8.68 12.56
C GLU A 90 -16.41 8.86 11.83
N GLN A 91 -16.34 9.11 10.52
CA GLN A 91 -17.53 9.40 9.69
C GLN A 91 -18.61 8.32 9.78
N LYS A 92 -18.21 7.06 9.95
CA LYS A 92 -19.11 5.92 10.11
C LYS A 92 -19.87 5.98 11.44
N THR A 93 -19.14 6.13 12.55
CA THR A 93 -19.71 6.28 13.89
C THR A 93 -20.63 7.51 14.00
N MET A 94 -20.34 8.58 13.23
CA MET A 94 -21.18 9.77 13.15
C MET A 94 -22.40 9.65 12.21
N GLY A 95 -22.63 8.49 11.58
CA GLY A 95 -23.74 8.28 10.63
C GLY A 95 -23.61 9.05 9.31
N LYS A 96 -22.42 9.59 9.01
CA LYS A 96 -22.15 10.37 7.80
C LYS A 96 -21.74 9.48 6.61
N CYS A 97 -21.08 8.36 6.88
CA CYS A 97 -20.77 7.36 5.87
C CYS A 97 -22.01 6.54 5.52
N GLN A 98 -22.40 6.53 4.24
CA GLN A 98 -23.60 5.83 3.74
C GLN A 98 -23.32 4.40 3.29
N LEU A 99 -22.07 3.95 3.36
CA LEU A 99 -21.75 2.54 3.11
C LEU A 99 -22.35 1.65 4.21
N PRO A 100 -22.63 0.36 3.94
CA PRO A 100 -22.98 -0.63 4.97
C PRO A 100 -21.94 -0.77 6.09
N ASP A 101 -22.32 -1.34 7.23
CA ASP A 101 -21.49 -1.38 8.47
C ASP A 101 -20.20 -2.18 8.33
N ASP A 102 -20.21 -3.17 7.46
CA ASP A 102 -19.09 -4.05 7.13
C ASP A 102 -18.25 -3.55 5.95
N ILE A 103 -18.65 -2.45 5.28
CA ILE A 103 -18.00 -1.96 4.07
C ILE A 103 -17.21 -0.67 4.32
N CYS A 104 -15.93 -0.70 4.00
CA CYS A 104 -15.08 0.49 3.94
C CYS A 104 -14.06 0.35 2.81
N PHE A 105 -14.18 1.18 1.77
CA PHE A 105 -13.26 1.11 0.62
C PHE A 105 -11.81 1.38 1.00
N ALA A 106 -11.55 2.32 1.91
CA ALA A 106 -10.18 2.59 2.39
C ALA A 106 -9.54 1.35 3.03
N ARG A 107 -10.31 0.60 3.83
CA ARG A 107 -9.83 -0.66 4.44
C ARG A 107 -9.68 -1.77 3.39
N ALA A 108 -10.65 -1.92 2.48
CA ALA A 108 -10.62 -2.92 1.43
C ALA A 108 -9.40 -2.77 0.52
N ILE A 109 -9.04 -1.53 0.17
CA ILE A 109 -7.84 -1.23 -0.63
C ILE A 109 -6.57 -1.72 0.08
N LEU A 110 -6.44 -1.53 1.39
CA LEU A 110 -5.28 -2.04 2.14
C LEU A 110 -5.26 -3.56 2.25
N GLU A 111 -6.42 -4.17 2.38
CA GLU A 111 -6.54 -5.61 2.46
C GLU A 111 -6.13 -6.28 1.15
N MET A 112 -6.33 -5.62 0.01
CA MET A 112 -5.76 -6.06 -1.26
C MET A 112 -4.23 -6.15 -1.21
N TYR A 113 -3.52 -5.23 -0.53
CA TYR A 113 -2.07 -5.35 -0.36
C TYR A 113 -1.70 -6.64 0.37
N ARG A 114 -2.36 -6.87 1.51
CA ARG A 114 -2.09 -8.03 2.38
C ARG A 114 -2.40 -9.35 1.70
N ASN A 115 -3.36 -9.35 0.78
CA ASN A 115 -3.78 -10.52 0.03
C ASN A 115 -2.98 -10.73 -1.27
N CYS A 116 -2.43 -9.66 -1.87
CA CYS A 116 -1.60 -9.73 -3.07
C CYS A 116 -0.12 -9.96 -2.74
N GLU A 117 0.36 -9.49 -1.60
CA GLU A 117 1.60 -10.02 -1.06
C GLU A 117 1.41 -11.50 -0.75
N VAL A 118 2.29 -12.31 -1.31
CA VAL A 118 3.00 -13.36 -0.61
C VAL A 118 2.92 -13.20 0.92
N GLY A 119 1.87 -13.71 1.56
CA GLY A 119 1.65 -13.71 3.01
C GLY A 119 2.68 -14.53 3.82
N ASN A 120 3.89 -14.74 3.31
CA ASN A 120 4.93 -15.55 3.93
C ASN A 120 6.28 -14.85 4.11
N ILE A 121 6.54 -13.65 3.57
CA ILE A 121 7.90 -13.06 3.71
C ILE A 121 7.96 -11.96 4.77
N HIS A 122 6.97 -11.07 4.86
CA HIS A 122 6.95 -10.02 5.89
C HIS A 122 6.27 -10.47 7.20
N MET A 123 5.13 -11.19 7.13
CA MET A 123 4.47 -11.72 8.34
C MET A 123 5.26 -12.83 9.07
N ARG A 124 6.15 -13.57 8.39
CA ARG A 124 7.00 -14.57 9.04
C ARG A 124 8.16 -13.95 9.84
N LYS A 125 8.62 -12.76 9.45
CA LYS A 125 9.63 -12.02 10.22
C LYS A 125 9.08 -11.52 11.56
N GLU A 126 7.83 -11.07 11.60
CA GLU A 126 7.18 -10.67 12.85
C GLU A 126 6.84 -11.86 13.76
N LYS A 127 6.65 -13.06 13.20
CA LYS A 127 6.40 -14.30 13.95
C LYS A 127 7.66 -15.12 14.30
N GLY A 128 8.86 -14.65 13.94
CA GLY A 128 10.10 -15.37 14.21
C GLY A 128 10.27 -16.69 13.43
N GLU A 129 9.54 -16.87 12.33
CA GLU A 129 9.62 -18.08 11.51
C GLU A 129 10.66 -17.90 10.39
N GLU A 130 11.72 -18.69 10.42
CA GLU A 130 12.73 -18.74 9.35
C GLU A 130 12.09 -19.22 8.04
N VAL A 131 12.23 -18.41 6.99
CA VAL A 131 11.87 -18.79 5.63
C VAL A 131 12.94 -19.74 5.09
N LYS A 132 12.70 -21.05 5.22
CA LYS A 132 13.46 -22.06 4.48
C LYS A 132 13.05 -22.04 3.02
N TYR A 133 14.02 -21.77 2.14
CA TYR A 133 13.87 -21.99 0.72
C TYR A 133 14.14 -23.48 0.46
N GLU A 134 13.12 -24.25 0.08
CA GLU A 134 13.33 -25.61 -0.44
C GLU A 134 14.17 -25.53 -1.72
N GLN A 135 15.11 -26.47 -1.82
CA GLN A 135 16.31 -26.44 -2.68
C GLN A 135 16.04 -26.82 -4.13
#